data_AF-A0A9P1CIZ7-F1
#
_entry.id   AF-A0A9P1CIZ7-F1
#
_cell.length_a   1.000
_cell.length_b   1.000
_cell.length_c   1.000
_cell.angle_alpha   90.00
_cell.angle_beta   90.00
_cell.angle_gamma   90.00
#
_symmetry.space_group_name_H-M   'P 1'
#
loop_
_entity.id
_entity.type
_entity.pdbx_description
1 polymer ?
#
loop_
_entity_poly.entity_id
_entity_poly.type
_entity_poly.pdbx_seq_one_letter_code
_entity_poly.pdbx_strand_id
1 'polypeptide(L)'
;MLRLRRLTGTLGQGKPWSHGRRASTLDPKAVAAFAALEHENWEKAVLAYDKGFGPLTRQCIPELLDAVHCKPGSRLLDVATGPGFVAEAAEKAGASVTAMDFSKNMLELAEKRLKADVKLVEADAAAMPFEASSFDAVVCSFGVLHLPVPEDFFAESLRILRPGGRLGFTVWAATPATEAMALVHEAVQLHGNPNVPLPEAPPFFRFADVSDTTTTLETAGFCAVECKQVPMTWDLLDPTEAFVTFRDGTGRTAALLAGQTEDQLKAIEEHITKGTEAKRPRVKKQGWEGSALQTFRANQLRPFSDGKTEEWRTIPNALTGLRLCAVPGIVAAWYWPNPALAAGLFGAAAITDWFDGYLARRWNQQTSLGALLDPLADKLLVSTTLVLLVEHAVSPQVTVPAALILARELGVSSLREWAQHHRPKEAGRVSVAWHGKAKAALQLVALQSFLVALAVQGEGGEDAEQESGQRKQALGTTLYTGSVVLLWLAAGLTVTSGLQYARAMR
;
A
#
# COMPACT_ATOMS: atom_id res chain seq x y z
N MET A 1 43.02 20.06 19.20
CA MET A 1 43.51 19.43 20.46
C MET A 1 42.86 20.16 21.62
N LEU A 2 41.71 19.68 22.12
CA LEU A 2 41.03 20.29 23.28
C LEU A 2 40.39 19.18 24.11
N ARG A 3 40.81 19.14 25.38
CA ARG A 3 40.67 18.07 26.36
C ARG A 3 39.29 18.04 27.01
N LEU A 4 38.80 16.83 27.20
CA LEU A 4 37.70 16.43 28.08
C LEU A 4 37.88 16.96 29.52
N ARG A 5 36.80 17.51 30.10
CA ARG A 5 36.61 17.59 31.56
C ARG A 5 35.64 16.50 31.99
N ARG A 6 36.15 15.54 32.78
CA ARG A 6 35.34 14.61 33.59
C ARG A 6 34.67 15.43 34.70
N LEU A 7 33.35 15.29 34.84
CA LEU A 7 32.66 15.57 36.10
C LEU A 7 32.49 14.24 36.83
N THR A 8 33.27 14.06 37.89
CA THR A 8 33.13 13.01 38.89
C THR A 8 32.04 13.41 39.87
N GLY A 9 30.90 12.71 39.85
CA GLY A 9 29.82 12.80 40.82
C GLY A 9 29.59 11.44 41.45
N THR A 10 29.70 11.40 42.77
CA THR A 10 29.68 10.24 43.68
C THR A 10 28.43 9.36 43.56
N LEU A 11 28.66 8.04 43.57
CA LEU A 11 27.69 6.96 43.70
C LEU A 11 26.85 7.11 44.98
N GLY A 12 25.56 7.41 44.82
CA GLY A 12 24.54 7.19 45.84
C GLY A 12 23.81 5.88 45.54
N GLN A 13 23.88 4.92 46.46
CA GLN A 13 23.05 3.72 46.42
C GLN A 13 21.57 4.09 46.61
N GLY A 14 20.70 3.39 45.88
CA GLY A 14 19.29 3.21 46.26
C GLY A 14 18.27 4.10 45.56
N LYS A 15 17.90 3.72 44.33
CA LYS A 15 16.50 3.51 43.88
C LYS A 15 16.53 2.82 42.51
N PRO A 16 15.73 1.76 42.28
CA PRO A 16 15.61 1.18 40.95
C PRO A 16 15.07 2.26 40.01
N TRP A 17 15.69 2.43 38.85
CA TRP A 17 15.15 3.24 37.77
C TRP A 17 13.78 2.68 37.36
N SER A 18 12.70 3.26 37.88
CA SER A 18 11.35 2.99 37.40
C SER A 18 11.23 3.56 35.99
N HIS A 19 11.46 2.71 35.00
CA HIS A 19 11.07 3.01 33.63
C HIS A 19 9.59 3.36 33.67
N GLY A 20 9.26 4.55 33.16
CA GLY A 20 7.90 4.86 32.74
C GLY A 20 7.56 3.96 31.56
N ARG A 21 7.32 2.66 31.81
CA ARG A 21 6.50 1.84 30.93
C ARG A 21 5.20 2.60 30.82
N ARG A 22 4.91 3.20 29.66
CA ARG A 22 3.50 3.40 29.31
C ARG A 22 2.95 1.99 29.33
N ALA A 23 2.22 1.63 30.38
CA ALA A 23 1.42 0.42 30.35
C ALA A 23 0.66 0.47 29.04
N SER A 24 0.83 -0.56 28.20
CA SER A 24 0.04 -0.65 26.99
C SER A 24 -1.42 -0.45 27.42
N THR A 25 -2.15 0.42 26.71
CA THR A 25 -3.58 0.61 26.96
C THR A 25 -4.40 -0.63 26.61
N LEU A 26 -3.72 -1.74 26.27
CA LEU A 26 -4.26 -3.01 25.87
C LEU A 26 -4.57 -3.83 27.13
N ASP A 27 -5.72 -4.49 27.11
CA ASP A 27 -6.10 -5.44 28.16
C ASP A 27 -5.05 -6.55 28.26
N PRO A 28 -4.40 -6.77 29.42
CA PRO A 28 -3.42 -7.84 29.61
C PRO A 28 -3.95 -9.22 29.24
N LYS A 29 -5.26 -9.48 29.40
CA LYS A 29 -5.87 -10.74 28.98
C LYS A 29 -5.91 -10.87 27.47
N ALA A 30 -6.20 -9.79 26.75
CA ALA A 30 -6.22 -9.78 25.29
C ALA A 30 -4.80 -9.97 24.72
N VAL A 31 -3.80 -9.30 25.31
CA VAL A 31 -2.38 -9.48 24.99
C VAL A 31 -1.96 -10.94 25.13
N ALA A 32 -2.27 -11.56 26.27
CA ALA A 32 -1.94 -12.97 26.51
C ALA A 32 -2.69 -13.93 25.56
N ALA A 33 -3.96 -13.66 25.26
CA ALA A 33 -4.75 -14.47 24.34
C ALA A 33 -4.21 -14.39 22.90
N PHE A 34 -3.78 -13.21 22.45
CA PHE A 34 -3.17 -13.05 21.13
C PHE A 34 -1.81 -13.74 21.06
N ALA A 35 -0.96 -13.58 22.07
CA ALA A 35 0.34 -14.26 22.13
C ALA A 35 0.20 -15.79 22.09
N ALA A 36 -0.75 -16.35 22.84
CA ALA A 36 -1.03 -17.78 22.84
C ALA A 36 -1.53 -18.27 21.47
N LEU A 37 -2.41 -17.51 20.80
CA LEU A 37 -2.90 -17.83 19.46
C LEU A 37 -1.77 -17.80 18.42
N GLU A 38 -0.91 -16.79 18.44
CA GLU A 38 0.24 -16.70 17.52
C GLU A 38 1.18 -17.88 17.74
N HIS A 39 1.53 -18.20 19.00
CA HIS A 39 2.39 -19.34 19.31
C HIS A 39 1.80 -20.66 18.81
N GLU A 40 0.53 -20.94 19.13
CA GLU A 40 -0.13 -22.18 18.70
C GLU A 40 -0.14 -22.34 17.17
N ASN A 41 -0.39 -21.26 16.43
CA ASN A 41 -0.44 -21.35 14.97
C ASN A 41 0.95 -21.46 14.34
N TRP A 42 1.94 -20.72 14.85
CA TRP A 42 3.30 -20.78 14.33
C TRP A 42 3.99 -22.12 14.59
N GLU A 43 3.66 -22.79 15.70
CA GLU A 43 4.06 -24.18 15.96
C GLU A 43 3.58 -25.16 14.89
N LYS A 44 2.43 -24.89 14.24
CA LYS A 44 1.82 -25.75 13.21
C LYS A 44 2.20 -25.34 11.79
N ALA A 45 2.43 -24.06 11.54
CA ALA A 45 2.59 -23.49 10.20
C ALA A 45 3.97 -23.73 9.55
N VAL A 46 4.94 -24.28 10.29
CA VAL A 46 6.37 -24.35 9.92
C VAL A 46 6.64 -24.75 8.47
N LEU A 47 6.15 -25.93 8.04
CA LEU A 47 6.43 -26.45 6.69
C LEU A 47 5.66 -25.72 5.59
N ALA A 48 4.43 -25.27 5.89
CA ALA A 48 3.62 -24.51 4.95
C ALA A 48 4.21 -23.12 4.72
N TYR A 49 4.72 -22.48 5.79
CA TYR A 49 5.44 -21.22 5.71
C TYR A 49 6.74 -21.35 4.91
N ASP A 50 7.61 -22.32 5.21
CA ASP A 50 8.90 -22.48 4.51
C ASP A 50 8.73 -22.68 2.99
N LYS A 51 7.71 -23.44 2.58
CA LYS A 51 7.39 -23.70 1.17
C LYS A 51 6.68 -22.53 0.49
N GLY A 52 5.67 -21.95 1.15
CA GLY A 52 4.79 -20.96 0.55
C GLY A 52 5.35 -19.53 0.64
N PHE A 53 5.51 -19.01 1.86
CA PHE A 53 6.02 -17.65 2.10
C PHE A 53 7.54 -17.55 2.08
N GLY A 54 8.25 -18.66 2.27
CA GLY A 54 9.70 -18.65 2.31
C GLY A 54 10.35 -18.06 1.06
N PRO A 55 10.00 -18.46 -0.17
CA PRO A 55 10.59 -17.86 -1.38
C PRO A 55 10.32 -16.36 -1.51
N LEU A 56 9.18 -15.91 -1.00
CA LEU A 56 8.77 -14.50 -1.03
C LEU A 56 9.58 -13.67 -0.01
N THR A 57 9.57 -14.07 1.26
CA THR A 57 10.22 -13.34 2.36
C THR A 57 11.73 -13.28 2.23
N ARG A 58 12.36 -14.28 1.61
CA ARG A 58 13.81 -14.30 1.30
C ARG A 58 14.25 -13.13 0.41
N GLN A 59 13.35 -12.53 -0.37
CA GLN A 59 13.69 -11.43 -1.29
C GLN A 59 14.10 -10.14 -0.57
N CYS A 60 13.67 -9.94 0.68
CA CYS A 60 14.05 -8.78 1.49
C CYS A 60 15.40 -8.94 2.21
N ILE A 61 15.97 -10.14 2.26
CA ILE A 61 17.14 -10.43 3.10
C ILE A 61 18.36 -9.57 2.75
N PRO A 62 18.74 -9.37 1.45
CA PRO A 62 19.89 -8.54 1.12
C PRO A 62 19.74 -7.11 1.65
N GLU A 63 18.56 -6.51 1.47
CA GLU A 63 18.25 -5.16 1.92
C GLU A 63 18.20 -5.04 3.44
N LEU A 64 17.66 -6.07 4.13
CA LEU A 64 17.62 -6.12 5.58
C LEU A 64 19.02 -6.20 6.20
N LEU A 65 19.91 -7.04 5.63
CA LEU A 65 21.29 -7.16 6.08
C LEU A 65 22.12 -5.91 5.76
N ASP A 66 21.87 -5.27 4.62
CA ASP A 66 22.50 -3.99 4.28
C ASP A 66 22.09 -2.87 5.24
N ALA A 67 20.79 -2.75 5.57
CA ALA A 67 20.28 -1.72 6.48
C ALA A 67 20.96 -1.72 7.87
N VAL A 68 21.30 -2.92 8.37
CA VAL A 68 22.02 -3.07 9.65
C VAL A 68 23.54 -3.07 9.51
N HIS A 69 24.05 -2.83 8.30
CA HIS A 69 25.47 -2.90 7.95
C HIS A 69 26.11 -4.23 8.36
N CYS A 70 25.43 -5.35 8.10
CA CYS A 70 25.98 -6.67 8.38
C CYS A 70 27.25 -6.90 7.56
N LYS A 71 28.36 -7.14 8.27
CA LYS A 71 29.68 -7.38 7.69
C LYS A 71 30.30 -8.65 8.29
N PRO A 72 31.32 -9.25 7.64
CA PRO A 72 32.09 -10.33 8.24
C PRO A 72 32.56 -9.97 9.65
N GLY A 73 32.31 -10.86 10.61
CA GLY A 73 32.63 -10.69 12.03
C GLY A 73 31.59 -9.90 12.85
N SER A 74 30.52 -9.38 12.25
CA SER A 74 29.44 -8.73 13.00
C SER A 74 28.76 -9.73 13.93
N ARG A 75 28.49 -9.34 15.18
CA ARG A 75 27.62 -10.11 16.08
C ARG A 75 26.18 -9.76 15.79
N LEU A 76 25.47 -10.66 15.10
CA LEU A 76 24.10 -10.45 14.66
C LEU A 76 23.14 -11.36 15.44
N LEU A 77 22.06 -10.79 15.95
CA LEU A 77 20.91 -11.53 16.46
C LEU A 77 19.78 -11.51 15.41
N ASP A 78 19.35 -12.69 14.98
CA ASP A 78 18.15 -12.88 14.15
C ASP A 78 16.97 -13.25 15.05
N VAL A 79 16.06 -12.30 15.29
CA VAL A 79 14.88 -12.43 16.15
C VAL A 79 13.66 -12.83 15.32
N ALA A 80 12.92 -13.83 15.80
CA ALA A 80 11.89 -14.50 15.02
C ALA A 80 12.51 -15.10 13.74
N THR A 81 13.60 -15.85 13.92
CA THR A 81 14.40 -16.42 12.83
C THR A 81 13.60 -17.36 11.93
N GLY A 82 12.48 -17.92 12.43
CA GLY A 82 11.66 -18.87 11.73
C GLY A 82 12.49 -20.07 11.25
N PRO A 83 12.38 -20.49 9.98
CA PRO A 83 13.22 -21.54 9.40
C PRO A 83 14.70 -21.18 9.19
N GLY A 84 15.17 -20.01 9.65
CA GLY A 84 16.58 -19.61 9.64
C GLY A 84 17.07 -18.92 8.36
N PHE A 85 16.21 -18.27 7.57
CA PHE A 85 16.63 -17.69 6.29
C PHE A 85 17.62 -16.53 6.44
N VAL A 86 17.34 -15.60 7.35
CA VAL A 86 18.20 -14.43 7.57
C VAL A 86 19.48 -14.86 8.26
N ALA A 87 19.37 -15.71 9.28
CA ALA A 87 20.50 -16.35 9.93
C ALA A 87 21.45 -17.05 8.94
N GLU A 88 20.93 -17.85 8.00
CA GLU A 88 21.72 -18.54 6.98
C GLU A 88 22.45 -17.54 6.06
N ALA A 89 21.77 -16.48 5.64
CA ALA A 89 22.37 -15.46 4.78
C ALA A 89 23.45 -14.63 5.51
N ALA A 90 23.21 -14.24 6.76
CA ALA A 90 24.17 -13.53 7.59
C ALA A 90 25.41 -14.39 7.90
N GLU A 91 25.20 -15.67 8.18
CA GLU A 91 26.27 -16.65 8.40
C GLU A 91 27.13 -16.84 7.14
N LYS A 92 26.51 -16.95 5.95
CA LYS A 92 27.22 -16.97 4.67
C LYS A 92 27.97 -15.67 4.36
N ALA A 93 27.48 -14.53 4.84
CA ALA A 93 28.16 -13.25 4.79
C ALA A 93 29.30 -13.13 5.83
N GLY A 94 29.53 -14.15 6.65
CA GLY A 94 30.62 -14.22 7.63
C GLY A 94 30.30 -13.57 8.98
N ALA A 95 29.04 -13.27 9.28
CA ALA A 95 28.64 -12.77 10.60
C ALA A 95 28.69 -13.90 11.65
N SER A 96 28.90 -13.53 12.91
CA SER A 96 28.67 -14.41 14.07
C SER A 96 27.19 -14.30 14.47
N VAL A 97 26.42 -15.32 14.11
CA VAL A 97 24.95 -15.29 14.20
C VAL A 97 24.48 -16.02 15.46
N THR A 98 23.54 -15.39 16.17
CA THR A 98 22.61 -16.07 17.09
C THR A 98 21.22 -15.98 16.47
N ALA A 99 20.51 -17.09 16.42
CA ALA A 99 19.18 -17.19 15.84
C ALA A 99 18.18 -17.55 16.94
N MET A 100 17.11 -16.78 17.05
CA MET A 100 16.16 -16.86 18.16
C MET A 100 14.74 -16.90 17.63
N ASP A 101 13.94 -17.81 18.17
CA ASP A 101 12.51 -17.91 17.89
C ASP A 101 11.78 -18.34 19.17
N PHE A 102 10.51 -17.99 19.27
CA PHE A 102 9.64 -18.45 20.34
C PHE A 102 9.06 -19.84 20.03
N SER A 103 9.00 -20.24 18.76
CA SER A 103 8.56 -21.55 18.33
C SER A 103 9.73 -22.55 18.27
N LYS A 104 9.62 -23.60 19.06
CA LYS A 104 10.59 -24.70 19.03
C LYS A 104 10.60 -25.40 17.67
N ASN A 105 9.44 -25.60 17.04
CA ASN A 105 9.37 -26.29 15.75
C ASN A 105 10.01 -25.47 14.62
N MET A 106 9.98 -24.13 14.69
CA MET A 106 10.76 -23.27 13.78
C MET A 106 12.26 -23.49 13.95
N LEU A 107 12.74 -23.53 15.20
CA LEU A 107 14.16 -23.76 15.51
C LEU A 107 14.64 -25.15 15.06
N GLU A 108 13.83 -26.19 15.17
CA GLU A 108 14.16 -27.53 14.66
C GLU A 108 14.35 -27.54 13.13
N LEU A 109 13.64 -26.67 12.40
CA LEU A 109 13.85 -26.51 10.95
C LEU A 109 15.08 -25.63 10.65
N ALA A 110 15.30 -24.57 11.45
CA ALA A 110 16.48 -23.73 11.34
C ALA A 110 17.78 -24.52 11.60
N GLU A 111 17.79 -25.42 12.59
CA GLU A 111 18.94 -26.29 12.91
C GLU A 111 19.40 -27.13 11.72
N LYS A 112 18.45 -27.60 10.89
CA LYS A 112 18.76 -28.40 9.70
C LYS A 112 19.38 -27.59 8.56
N ARG A 113 19.26 -26.26 8.61
CA ARG A 113 19.71 -25.33 7.57
C ARG A 113 21.00 -24.62 7.92
N LEU A 114 21.14 -24.27 9.20
CA LEU A 114 22.24 -23.48 9.72
C LEU A 114 23.45 -24.36 10.02
N LYS A 115 24.65 -23.77 10.03
CA LYS A 115 25.83 -24.45 10.54
C LYS A 115 25.70 -24.72 12.05
N ALA A 116 26.38 -25.78 12.49
CA ALA A 116 26.36 -26.25 13.88
C ALA A 116 26.91 -25.23 14.91
N ASP A 117 27.65 -24.21 14.47
CA ASP A 117 28.19 -23.15 15.32
C ASP A 117 27.22 -21.95 15.50
N VAL A 118 26.12 -21.90 14.74
CA VAL A 118 25.06 -20.90 14.95
C VAL A 118 24.28 -21.26 16.21
N LYS A 119 24.25 -20.34 17.17
CA LYS A 119 23.53 -20.54 18.43
C LYS A 119 22.02 -20.37 18.21
N LEU A 120 21.25 -21.43 18.49
CA LEU A 120 19.79 -21.40 18.53
C LEU A 120 19.28 -21.10 19.94
N VAL A 121 18.29 -20.23 20.05
CA VAL A 121 17.71 -19.81 21.34
C VAL A 121 16.19 -19.80 21.25
N GLU A 122 15.52 -20.60 22.08
CA GLU A 122 14.07 -20.52 22.28
C GLU A 122 13.77 -19.41 23.28
N ALA A 123 13.16 -18.30 22.84
CA ALA A 123 12.82 -17.17 23.71
C ALA A 123 11.79 -16.22 23.10
N ASP A 124 11.12 -15.45 23.98
CA ASP A 124 10.20 -14.38 23.62
C ASP A 124 10.97 -13.09 23.26
N ALA A 125 10.57 -12.44 22.17
CA ALA A 125 11.14 -11.18 21.71
C ALA A 125 10.92 -10.00 22.69
N ALA A 126 9.94 -10.09 23.59
CA ALA A 126 9.69 -9.12 24.66
C ALA A 126 10.58 -9.33 25.90
N ALA A 127 11.32 -10.44 25.99
CA ALA A 127 12.19 -10.76 27.12
C ALA A 127 13.42 -11.58 26.67
N MET A 128 14.34 -10.93 25.97
CA MET A 128 15.47 -11.61 25.33
C MET A 128 16.56 -11.99 26.36
N PRO A 129 17.01 -13.26 26.41
CA PRO A 129 17.93 -13.76 27.43
C PRO A 129 19.41 -13.42 27.13
N PHE A 130 19.67 -12.16 26.79
CA PHE A 130 21.00 -11.66 26.46
C PHE A 130 21.38 -10.48 27.34
N GLU A 131 22.67 -10.35 27.62
CA GLU A 131 23.22 -9.20 28.33
C GLU A 131 23.07 -7.92 27.50
N ALA A 132 23.02 -6.78 28.18
CA ALA A 132 22.99 -5.49 27.52
C ALA A 132 24.25 -5.26 26.67
N SER A 133 24.12 -4.56 25.55
CA SER A 133 25.24 -4.20 24.65
C SER A 133 26.09 -5.38 24.16
N SER A 134 25.44 -6.51 23.83
CA SER A 134 26.06 -7.76 23.39
C SER A 134 26.10 -7.94 21.86
N PHE A 135 25.26 -7.23 21.10
CA PHE A 135 25.14 -7.36 19.65
C PHE A 135 25.49 -6.08 18.89
N ASP A 136 26.01 -6.27 17.68
CA ASP A 136 26.30 -5.19 16.73
C ASP A 136 25.07 -4.86 15.89
N ALA A 137 24.28 -5.88 15.56
CA ALA A 137 23.07 -5.80 14.76
C ALA A 137 21.97 -6.72 15.31
N VAL A 138 20.73 -6.26 15.26
CA VAL A 138 19.53 -7.05 15.52
C VAL A 138 18.65 -6.97 14.28
N VAL A 139 18.18 -8.11 13.79
CA VAL A 139 17.25 -8.19 12.66
C VAL A 139 15.99 -8.93 13.05
N CYS A 140 14.85 -8.55 12.47
CA CYS A 140 13.58 -9.26 12.62
C CYS A 140 12.81 -9.24 11.30
N SER A 141 12.85 -10.33 10.54
CA SER A 141 12.20 -10.40 9.22
C SER A 141 10.75 -10.87 9.37
N PHE A 142 9.80 -9.99 9.09
CA PHE A 142 8.35 -10.24 9.17
C PHE A 142 7.84 -10.77 10.54
N GLY A 143 8.62 -10.65 11.61
CA GLY A 143 8.22 -11.10 12.95
C GLY A 143 7.49 -10.03 13.77
N VAL A 144 7.81 -8.74 13.61
CA VAL A 144 7.27 -7.63 14.43
C VAL A 144 5.73 -7.57 14.37
N LEU A 145 5.14 -7.93 13.23
CA LEU A 145 3.68 -7.95 13.03
C LEU A 145 2.93 -9.07 13.79
N HIS A 146 3.66 -9.99 14.41
CA HIS A 146 3.13 -11.06 15.26
C HIS A 146 3.31 -10.80 16.76
N LEU A 147 3.92 -9.67 17.12
CA LEU A 147 4.17 -9.33 18.52
C LEU A 147 2.92 -8.68 19.14
N PRO A 148 2.54 -9.09 20.36
CA PRO A 148 1.38 -8.51 21.04
C PRO A 148 1.64 -7.07 21.50
N VAL A 149 2.90 -6.76 21.84
CA VAL A 149 3.39 -5.43 22.25
C VAL A 149 4.74 -5.18 21.56
N PRO A 150 4.75 -4.70 20.30
CA PRO A 150 5.98 -4.46 19.55
C PRO A 150 6.98 -3.51 20.25
N GLU A 151 6.48 -2.60 21.09
CA GLU A 151 7.30 -1.69 21.89
C GLU A 151 8.27 -2.42 22.83
N ASP A 152 7.88 -3.56 23.39
CA ASP A 152 8.74 -4.35 24.27
C ASP A 152 9.92 -4.94 23.48
N PHE A 153 9.68 -5.38 22.24
CA PHE A 153 10.75 -5.84 21.34
C PHE A 153 11.73 -4.71 20.98
N PHE A 154 11.24 -3.50 20.72
CA PHE A 154 12.13 -2.36 20.43
C PHE A 154 12.96 -1.97 21.66
N ALA A 155 12.37 -1.99 22.85
CA ALA A 155 13.09 -1.74 24.10
C ALA A 155 14.17 -2.80 24.38
N GLU A 156 13.83 -4.08 24.21
CA GLU A 156 14.80 -5.18 24.35
C GLU A 156 15.90 -5.11 23.31
N SER A 157 15.57 -4.82 22.05
CA SER A 157 16.54 -4.63 20.97
C SER A 157 17.51 -3.50 21.30
N LEU A 158 17.02 -2.36 21.78
CA LEU A 158 17.87 -1.24 22.19
C LEU A 158 18.79 -1.61 23.36
N ARG A 159 18.27 -2.37 24.33
CA ARG A 159 19.04 -2.82 25.51
C ARG A 159 20.22 -3.70 25.11
N ILE A 160 20.01 -4.66 24.20
CA ILE A 160 21.03 -5.64 23.82
C ILE A 160 22.00 -5.12 22.75
N LEU A 161 21.62 -4.08 22.01
CA LEU A 161 22.52 -3.44 21.05
C LEU A 161 23.62 -2.66 21.76
N ARG A 162 24.84 -2.78 21.26
CA ARG A 162 25.94 -1.90 21.69
C ARG A 162 25.67 -0.45 21.26
N PRO A 163 26.32 0.56 21.86
CA PRO A 163 26.28 1.92 21.33
C PRO A 163 26.67 1.97 19.85
N GLY A 164 25.82 2.54 19.01
CA GLY A 164 25.99 2.58 17.55
C GLY A 164 25.61 1.29 16.81
N GLY A 165 25.07 0.29 17.52
CA GLY A 165 24.46 -0.89 16.92
C GLY A 165 23.17 -0.56 16.18
N ARG A 166 22.72 -1.47 15.30
CA ARG A 166 21.60 -1.22 14.38
C ARG A 166 20.49 -2.24 14.54
N LEU A 167 19.25 -1.76 14.46
CA LEU A 167 18.06 -2.59 14.35
C LEU A 167 17.56 -2.51 12.91
N GLY A 168 17.21 -3.65 12.32
CA GLY A 168 16.49 -3.74 11.05
C GLY A 168 15.31 -4.68 11.18
N PHE A 169 14.19 -4.36 10.54
CA PHE A 169 13.05 -5.27 10.48
C PHE A 169 12.26 -5.06 9.20
N THR A 170 11.47 -6.06 8.82
CA THR A 170 10.61 -5.98 7.63
C THR A 170 9.16 -6.18 8.03
N VAL A 171 8.26 -5.48 7.32
CA VAL A 171 6.81 -5.62 7.43
C VAL A 171 6.20 -5.53 6.03
N TRP A 172 4.97 -6.02 5.89
CA TRP A 172 4.21 -5.88 4.65
C TRP A 172 3.77 -4.44 4.43
N ALA A 173 3.89 -3.94 3.21
CA ALA A 173 3.28 -2.67 2.83
C ALA A 173 1.75 -2.74 2.94
N ALA A 174 1.11 -1.61 3.30
CA ALA A 174 -0.35 -1.56 3.40
C ALA A 174 -1.03 -1.85 2.05
N THR A 175 -2.26 -2.33 2.07
CA THR A 175 -3.05 -2.52 0.85
C THR A 175 -3.34 -1.17 0.17
N PRO A 176 -3.38 -1.11 -1.17
CA PRO A 176 -3.34 -2.22 -2.12
C PRO A 176 -1.93 -2.69 -2.53
N ALA A 177 -0.84 -2.15 -1.96
CA ALA A 177 0.52 -2.49 -2.38
C ALA A 177 0.86 -3.97 -2.19
N THR A 178 0.31 -4.61 -1.15
CA THR A 178 0.40 -6.08 -0.98
C THR A 178 -0.81 -6.77 -1.61
N GLU A 179 -0.70 -7.11 -2.89
CA GLU A 179 -1.82 -7.60 -3.70
C GLU A 179 -2.43 -8.90 -3.19
N ALA A 180 -1.61 -9.87 -2.77
CA ALA A 180 -2.09 -11.16 -2.30
C ALA A 180 -2.90 -11.03 -1.00
N MET A 181 -2.47 -10.15 -0.09
CA MET A 181 -3.22 -9.82 1.14
C MET A 181 -4.53 -9.11 0.82
N ALA A 182 -4.53 -8.22 -0.19
CA ALA A 182 -5.75 -7.55 -0.66
C ALA A 182 -6.77 -8.56 -1.23
N LEU A 183 -6.30 -9.54 -2.02
CA LEU A 183 -7.15 -10.60 -2.57
C LEU A 183 -7.80 -11.45 -1.47
N VAL A 184 -7.04 -11.87 -0.45
CA VAL A 184 -7.60 -12.63 0.68
C VAL A 184 -8.63 -11.79 1.44
N HIS A 185 -8.31 -10.52 1.71
CA HIS A 185 -9.22 -9.63 2.41
C HIS A 185 -10.53 -9.44 1.63
N GLU A 186 -10.46 -9.18 0.33
CA GLU A 186 -11.62 -9.07 -0.54
C GLU A 186 -12.45 -10.36 -0.56
N ALA A 187 -11.80 -11.52 -0.71
CA ALA A 187 -12.47 -12.81 -0.74
C ALA A 187 -13.26 -13.08 0.55
N VAL A 188 -12.65 -12.82 1.72
CA VAL A 188 -13.32 -13.00 3.01
C VAL A 188 -14.49 -12.02 3.18
N GLN A 189 -14.35 -10.76 2.73
CA GLN A 189 -15.44 -9.77 2.82
C GLN A 189 -16.64 -10.15 1.95
N LEU A 190 -16.40 -10.72 0.77
CA LEU A 190 -17.46 -11.05 -0.18
C LEU A 190 -18.12 -12.40 0.11
N HIS A 191 -17.33 -13.40 0.53
CA HIS A 191 -17.77 -14.80 0.58
C HIS A 191 -17.70 -15.42 1.97
N GLY A 192 -17.06 -14.76 2.93
CA GLY A 192 -16.85 -15.25 4.28
C GLY A 192 -17.52 -14.42 5.38
N ASN A 193 -17.23 -14.80 6.61
CA ASN A 193 -17.47 -14.03 7.81
C ASN A 193 -16.19 -13.25 8.19
N PRO A 194 -16.13 -11.92 8.00
CA PRO A 194 -14.97 -11.13 8.41
C PRO A 194 -14.89 -10.93 9.94
N ASN A 195 -15.95 -11.26 10.69
CA ASN A 195 -16.06 -11.05 12.13
C ASN A 195 -15.88 -12.36 12.92
N VAL A 196 -14.98 -13.24 12.48
CA VAL A 196 -14.58 -14.40 13.30
C VAL A 196 -14.03 -13.88 14.63
N PRO A 197 -14.50 -14.40 15.78
CA PRO A 197 -14.04 -13.95 17.08
C PRO A 197 -12.57 -14.32 17.26
N LEU A 198 -11.69 -13.33 17.09
CA LEU A 198 -10.25 -13.44 17.30
C LEU A 198 -9.83 -12.51 18.44
N PRO A 199 -8.78 -12.85 19.22
CA PRO A 199 -8.19 -11.95 20.19
C PRO A 199 -7.84 -10.60 19.57
N GLU A 200 -7.98 -9.54 20.36
CA GLU A 200 -7.51 -8.21 19.97
C GLU A 200 -6.00 -8.25 19.74
N ALA A 201 -5.56 -7.57 18.68
CA ALA A 201 -4.17 -7.53 18.27
C ALA A 201 -3.81 -6.13 17.75
N PRO A 202 -2.53 -5.77 17.75
CA PRO A 202 -2.06 -4.57 17.06
C PRO A 202 -2.48 -4.57 15.58
N PRO A 203 -2.68 -3.39 14.96
CA PRO A 203 -2.96 -3.33 13.52
C PRO A 203 -1.85 -3.99 12.70
N PHE A 204 -2.21 -4.95 11.85
CA PHE A 204 -1.26 -5.77 11.09
C PHE A 204 -0.29 -4.95 10.22
N PHE A 205 -0.77 -3.85 9.62
CA PHE A 205 0.02 -2.96 8.78
C PHE A 205 0.55 -1.73 9.51
N ARG A 206 0.54 -1.70 10.86
CA ARG A 206 0.90 -0.51 11.65
C ARG A 206 2.23 0.10 11.20
N PHE A 207 3.28 -0.71 11.14
CA PHE A 207 4.63 -0.24 10.79
C PHE A 207 4.87 -0.08 9.28
N ALA A 208 3.83 -0.24 8.44
CA ALA A 208 3.89 0.21 7.06
C ALA A 208 3.74 1.74 6.95
N ASP A 209 3.21 2.39 7.98
CA ASP A 209 3.20 3.84 8.11
C ASP A 209 4.58 4.34 8.60
N VAL A 210 5.28 5.09 7.75
CA VAL A 210 6.63 5.60 8.05
C VAL A 210 6.62 6.55 9.24
N SER A 211 5.55 7.33 9.43
CA SER A 211 5.44 8.28 10.54
C SER A 211 5.25 7.56 11.87
N ASP A 212 4.38 6.55 11.93
CA ASP A 212 4.18 5.74 13.15
C ASP A 212 5.45 4.94 13.47
N THR A 213 6.08 4.32 12.46
CA THR A 213 7.36 3.63 12.62
C THR A 213 8.45 4.55 13.17
N THR A 214 8.62 5.73 12.58
CA THR A 214 9.64 6.71 13.03
C THR A 214 9.37 7.15 14.47
N THR A 215 8.14 7.56 14.76
CA THR A 215 7.74 8.02 16.10
C THR A 215 7.95 6.94 17.15
N THR A 216 7.57 5.70 16.85
CA THR A 216 7.69 4.56 17.77
C THR A 216 9.16 4.23 18.05
N LEU A 217 10.00 4.17 17.02
CA LEU A 217 11.44 3.89 17.17
C LEU A 217 12.18 5.01 17.90
N GLU A 218 11.91 6.27 17.57
CA GLU A 218 12.49 7.42 18.28
C GLU A 218 12.08 7.47 19.74
N THR A 219 10.80 7.15 20.03
CA THR A 219 10.31 7.05 21.41
C THR A 219 10.99 5.91 22.17
N ALA A 220 11.29 4.79 21.50
CA ALA A 220 12.04 3.70 22.11
C ALA A 220 13.51 4.08 22.39
N GLY A 221 14.06 5.07 21.68
CA GLY A 221 15.42 5.58 21.87
C GLY A 221 16.35 5.36 20.68
N PHE A 222 15.84 4.89 19.54
CA PHE A 222 16.60 4.83 18.29
C PHE A 222 16.71 6.21 17.64
N CYS A 223 17.67 6.36 16.75
CA CYS A 223 17.86 7.56 15.93
C CYS A 223 18.23 7.17 14.51
N ALA A 224 18.20 8.13 13.58
CA ALA A 224 18.47 7.89 12.15
C ALA A 224 17.59 6.78 11.56
N VAL A 225 16.27 6.91 11.77
CA VAL A 225 15.29 5.95 11.23
C VAL A 225 15.17 6.15 9.72
N GLU A 226 15.32 5.06 8.98
CA GLU A 226 15.14 5.01 7.54
C GLU A 226 14.12 3.93 7.19
N CYS A 227 13.33 4.16 6.14
CA CYS A 227 12.34 3.21 5.64
C CYS A 227 12.51 3.09 4.12
N LYS A 228 12.60 1.85 3.64
CA LYS A 228 12.74 1.52 2.22
C LYS A 228 11.67 0.52 1.82
N GLN A 229 11.00 0.77 0.70
CA GLN A 229 10.12 -0.22 0.10
C GLN A 229 10.94 -1.20 -0.74
N VAL A 230 10.74 -2.50 -0.51
CA VAL A 230 11.38 -3.56 -1.27
C VAL A 230 10.33 -4.25 -2.12
N PRO A 231 10.39 -4.14 -3.46
CA PRO A 231 9.45 -4.85 -4.32
C PRO A 231 9.70 -6.36 -4.21
N MET A 232 8.62 -7.11 -4.07
CA MET A 232 8.67 -8.57 -3.99
C MET A 232 7.67 -9.18 -4.97
N THR A 233 8.07 -10.28 -5.60
CA THR A 233 7.22 -11.03 -6.52
C THR A 233 6.96 -12.41 -5.95
N TRP A 234 5.70 -12.81 -5.87
CA TRP A 234 5.35 -14.15 -5.41
C TRP A 234 5.15 -15.09 -6.61
N ASP A 235 6.17 -15.89 -6.88
CA ASP A 235 6.13 -16.90 -7.94
C ASP A 235 5.42 -18.16 -7.44
N LEU A 236 4.19 -18.37 -7.90
CA LEU A 236 3.37 -19.54 -7.60
C LEU A 236 3.41 -20.52 -8.78
N LEU A 237 3.53 -21.81 -8.51
CA LEU A 237 3.46 -22.85 -9.54
C LEU A 237 2.02 -23.13 -9.95
N ASP A 238 1.12 -23.05 -8.97
CA ASP A 238 -0.32 -23.24 -9.15
C ASP A 238 -1.09 -22.11 -8.44
N PRO A 239 -2.13 -21.54 -9.07
CA PRO A 239 -2.88 -20.42 -8.49
C PRO A 239 -3.61 -20.75 -7.18
N THR A 240 -3.88 -22.03 -6.88
CA THR A 240 -4.47 -22.46 -5.60
C THR A 240 -3.48 -22.37 -4.44
N GLU A 241 -2.18 -22.35 -4.72
CA GLU A 241 -1.12 -22.29 -3.70
C GLU A 241 -1.22 -21.04 -2.83
N ALA A 242 -1.73 -19.92 -3.37
CA ALA A 242 -1.96 -18.70 -2.61
C ALA A 242 -2.89 -18.96 -1.42
N PHE A 243 -4.06 -19.55 -1.68
CA PHE A 243 -5.05 -19.85 -0.64
C PHE A 243 -4.51 -20.85 0.39
N VAL A 244 -3.90 -21.95 -0.09
CA VAL A 244 -3.30 -22.97 0.78
C VAL A 244 -2.22 -22.36 1.67
N THR A 245 -1.37 -21.50 1.12
CA THR A 245 -0.30 -20.85 1.88
C THR A 245 -0.86 -19.89 2.94
N PHE A 246 -1.93 -19.15 2.65
CA PHE A 246 -2.58 -18.31 3.66
C PHE A 246 -3.26 -19.12 4.76
N ARG A 247 -3.92 -20.22 4.39
CA ARG A 247 -4.64 -21.10 5.32
C ARG A 247 -3.70 -21.85 6.25
N ASP A 248 -2.58 -22.35 5.73
CA ASP A 248 -1.73 -23.29 6.47
C ASP A 248 -0.41 -22.68 6.92
N GLY A 249 0.02 -21.57 6.31
CA GLY A 249 1.35 -20.96 6.48
C GLY A 249 1.36 -19.62 7.22
N THR A 250 0.29 -19.27 7.95
CA THR A 250 0.20 -18.00 8.69
C THR A 250 -0.37 -18.21 10.09
N GLY A 251 -0.14 -17.23 10.98
CA GLY A 251 -0.78 -17.19 12.30
C GLY A 251 -2.24 -16.75 12.23
N ARG A 252 -2.46 -15.43 12.24
CA ARG A 252 -3.80 -14.84 12.33
C ARG A 252 -4.71 -15.10 11.12
N THR A 253 -4.18 -15.06 9.90
CA THR A 253 -5.01 -15.29 8.70
C THR A 253 -5.51 -16.73 8.62
N ALA A 254 -4.70 -17.71 9.05
CA ALA A 254 -5.13 -19.10 9.22
C ALA A 254 -6.30 -19.20 10.21
N ALA A 255 -6.20 -18.53 11.37
CA ALA A 255 -7.29 -18.52 12.36
C ALA A 255 -8.59 -17.89 11.81
N LEU A 256 -8.48 -16.81 11.02
CA LEU A 256 -9.63 -16.20 10.33
C LEU A 256 -10.28 -17.18 9.32
N LEU A 257 -9.47 -17.90 8.54
CA LEU A 257 -9.96 -18.88 7.57
C LEU A 257 -10.54 -20.12 8.27
N ALA A 258 -9.95 -20.58 9.37
CA ALA A 258 -10.47 -21.71 10.15
C ALA A 258 -11.85 -21.43 10.76
N GLY A 259 -12.21 -20.16 10.97
CA GLY A 259 -13.53 -19.75 11.47
C GLY A 259 -14.64 -19.70 10.40
N GLN A 260 -14.35 -20.08 9.17
CA GLN A 260 -15.30 -20.10 8.05
C GLN A 260 -15.99 -21.46 7.93
N THR A 261 -17.20 -21.51 7.34
CA THR A 261 -17.82 -22.78 6.96
C THR A 261 -17.14 -23.39 5.72
N GLU A 262 -17.35 -24.68 5.47
CA GLU A 262 -16.77 -25.35 4.28
C GLU A 262 -17.18 -24.67 2.96
N ASP A 263 -18.43 -24.22 2.84
CA ASP A 263 -18.91 -23.54 1.63
C ASP A 263 -18.29 -22.15 1.47
N GLN A 264 -18.09 -21.43 2.58
CA GLN A 264 -17.38 -20.15 2.58
C GLN A 264 -15.91 -20.33 2.18
N LEU A 265 -15.24 -21.35 2.72
CA LEU A 265 -13.86 -21.67 2.36
C LEU A 265 -13.70 -21.97 0.88
N LYS A 266 -14.58 -22.79 0.30
CA LYS A 266 -14.57 -23.08 -1.14
C LYS A 266 -14.74 -21.81 -1.98
N ALA A 267 -15.69 -20.95 -1.60
CA ALA A 267 -15.93 -19.69 -2.33
C ALA A 267 -14.75 -18.70 -2.20
N ILE A 268 -14.12 -18.64 -1.02
CA ILE A 268 -12.91 -17.84 -0.77
C ILE A 268 -11.73 -18.36 -1.61
N GLU A 269 -11.50 -19.68 -1.58
CA GLU A 269 -10.47 -20.35 -2.37
C GLU A 269 -10.65 -20.09 -3.87
N GLU A 270 -11.86 -20.27 -4.39
CA GLU A 270 -12.17 -19.98 -5.79
C GLU A 270 -11.89 -18.52 -6.15
N HIS A 271 -12.24 -17.57 -5.28
CA HIS A 271 -12.02 -16.16 -5.51
C HIS A 271 -10.52 -15.83 -5.56
N ILE A 272 -9.74 -16.32 -4.59
CA ILE A 272 -8.30 -16.12 -4.53
C ILE A 272 -7.62 -16.78 -5.74
N THR A 273 -8.03 -17.98 -6.12
CA THR A 273 -7.49 -18.71 -7.27
C THR A 273 -7.72 -17.92 -8.56
N LYS A 274 -8.97 -17.48 -8.82
CA LYS A 274 -9.31 -16.65 -9.99
C LYS A 274 -8.56 -15.32 -9.99
N GLY A 275 -8.43 -14.67 -8.83
CA GLY A 275 -7.68 -13.41 -8.68
C GLY A 275 -6.18 -13.58 -8.96
N THR A 276 -5.61 -14.70 -8.52
CA THR A 276 -4.21 -15.08 -8.77
C THR A 276 -3.99 -15.41 -10.24
N GLU A 277 -4.87 -16.20 -10.87
CA GLU A 277 -4.82 -16.50 -12.30
C GLU A 277 -4.90 -15.26 -13.17
N ALA A 278 -5.76 -14.30 -12.80
CA ALA A 278 -5.90 -13.05 -13.53
C ALA A 278 -4.60 -12.21 -13.54
N LYS A 279 -3.70 -12.44 -12.57
CA LYS A 279 -2.39 -11.80 -12.46
C LYS A 279 -1.27 -12.57 -13.17
N ARG A 280 -1.55 -13.76 -13.73
CA ARG A 280 -0.57 -14.54 -14.49
C ARG A 280 -0.07 -13.74 -15.71
N PRO A 281 1.25 -13.59 -15.90
CA PRO A 281 1.78 -12.94 -17.10
C PRO A 281 1.29 -13.66 -18.36
N ARG A 282 0.67 -12.93 -19.30
CA ARG A 282 0.29 -13.49 -20.60
C ARG A 282 1.54 -13.75 -21.45
N VAL A 283 2.11 -14.95 -21.35
CA VAL A 283 3.17 -15.39 -22.27
C VAL A 283 2.55 -15.57 -23.66
N LYS A 284 2.94 -14.74 -24.64
CA LYS A 284 2.63 -14.99 -26.05
C LYS A 284 3.30 -16.31 -26.45
N LYS A 285 2.51 -17.30 -26.89
CA LYS A 285 2.99 -18.55 -27.48
C LYS A 285 3.88 -18.24 -28.70
N GLN A 286 5.18 -18.18 -28.51
CA GLN A 286 6.16 -18.44 -29.57
C GLN A 286 7.28 -19.29 -28.96
N GLY A 287 7.33 -20.56 -29.40
CA GLY A 287 8.47 -21.47 -29.24
C GLY A 287 8.94 -21.74 -27.81
N TRP A 288 8.16 -22.48 -27.02
CA TRP A 288 8.57 -22.91 -25.68
C TRP A 288 9.01 -24.38 -25.72
N GLU A 289 10.24 -24.63 -26.18
CA GLU A 289 10.89 -25.95 -26.08
C GLU A 289 12.18 -25.86 -25.26
N GLY A 290 12.23 -26.65 -24.18
CA GLY A 290 13.44 -27.31 -23.69
C GLY A 290 14.48 -26.53 -22.87
N SER A 291 14.78 -25.26 -23.15
CA SER A 291 16.01 -24.63 -22.59
C SER A 291 15.80 -23.73 -21.36
N ALA A 292 14.56 -23.41 -20.99
CA ALA A 292 14.26 -22.43 -19.94
C ALA A 292 14.50 -22.96 -18.51
N LEU A 293 14.28 -24.26 -18.23
CA LEU A 293 14.48 -24.81 -16.88
C LEU A 293 15.96 -24.88 -16.45
N GLN A 294 16.88 -25.02 -17.40
CA GLN A 294 18.32 -24.93 -17.12
C GLN A 294 18.81 -23.49 -17.02
N THR A 295 18.27 -22.59 -17.85
CA THR A 295 18.63 -21.16 -17.81
C THR A 295 18.04 -20.43 -16.59
N PHE A 296 16.88 -20.87 -16.07
CA PHE A 296 16.26 -20.30 -14.86
C PHE A 296 17.02 -20.64 -13.57
N ARG A 297 17.59 -21.85 -13.47
CA ARG A 297 18.45 -22.21 -12.34
C ARG A 297 19.80 -21.48 -12.37
N ALA A 298 20.32 -21.15 -13.55
CA ALA A 298 21.58 -20.43 -13.71
C ALA A 298 21.48 -18.92 -13.41
N ASN A 299 20.29 -18.32 -13.48
CA ASN A 299 20.09 -16.89 -13.22
C ASN A 299 19.96 -16.50 -11.73
N GLN A 300 20.02 -17.46 -10.79
CA GLN A 300 19.98 -17.16 -9.34
C GLN A 300 21.27 -16.53 -8.78
N LEU A 301 22.30 -16.34 -9.62
CA LEU A 301 23.57 -15.70 -9.24
C LEU A 301 23.94 -14.56 -10.20
N ARG A 302 23.03 -13.62 -10.45
CA ARG A 302 23.47 -12.30 -10.90
C ARG A 302 23.78 -11.43 -9.69
N PRO A 303 24.97 -10.81 -9.59
CA PRO A 303 25.15 -9.70 -8.67
C PRO A 303 24.14 -8.61 -9.05
N PHE A 304 23.35 -8.16 -8.09
CA PHE A 304 22.49 -6.99 -8.29
C PHE A 304 23.37 -5.73 -8.14
N SER A 305 24.00 -5.34 -9.24
CA SER A 305 24.40 -3.96 -9.53
C SER A 305 23.76 -3.65 -10.89
N ASP A 306 23.06 -2.55 -11.12
CA ASP A 306 23.23 -1.19 -10.62
C ASP A 306 21.88 -0.54 -10.27
N GLY A 307 21.91 0.45 -9.37
CA GLY A 307 20.78 1.30 -9.04
C GLY A 307 20.19 2.04 -10.24
N LYS A 308 19.26 1.40 -10.94
CA LYS A 308 18.35 2.08 -11.87
C LYS A 308 17.15 2.60 -11.08
N THR A 309 17.12 3.92 -10.91
CA THR A 309 15.91 4.71 -10.66
C THR A 309 14.72 4.15 -11.45
N GLU A 310 13.54 4.03 -10.84
CA GLU A 310 12.31 3.69 -11.59
C GLU A 310 12.26 4.52 -12.88
N GLU A 311 12.04 3.86 -14.02
CA GLU A 311 11.98 4.53 -15.31
C GLU A 311 10.64 5.29 -15.40
N TRP A 312 10.58 6.46 -14.76
CA TRP A 312 9.40 7.33 -14.66
C TRP A 312 8.87 7.80 -16.02
N ARG A 313 9.69 7.65 -17.08
CA ARG A 313 9.35 7.96 -18.48
C ARG A 313 8.57 6.83 -19.13
N THR A 314 7.42 6.48 -18.56
CA THR A 314 6.48 5.56 -19.18
C THR A 314 5.49 6.30 -20.08
N ILE A 315 4.92 5.62 -21.07
CA ILE A 315 3.89 6.21 -21.94
C ILE A 315 2.67 6.65 -21.12
N PRO A 316 2.16 5.86 -20.14
CA PRO A 316 1.09 6.31 -19.24
C PRO A 316 1.43 7.60 -18.48
N ASN A 317 2.61 7.69 -17.86
CA ASN A 317 3.00 8.90 -17.13
C ASN A 317 3.13 10.13 -18.04
N ALA A 318 3.56 9.94 -19.29
CA ALA A 318 3.60 11.01 -20.28
C ALA A 318 2.18 11.49 -20.63
N LEU A 319 1.20 10.59 -20.72
CA LEU A 319 -0.21 10.94 -20.96
C LEU A 319 -0.82 11.69 -19.76
N THR A 320 -0.56 11.25 -18.52
CA THR A 320 -0.96 11.97 -17.31
C THR A 320 -0.31 13.35 -17.22
N GLY A 321 0.99 13.45 -17.57
CA GLY A 321 1.71 14.71 -17.66
C GLY A 321 1.13 15.66 -18.70
N LEU A 322 0.74 15.14 -19.88
CA LEU A 322 0.04 15.92 -20.91
C LEU A 322 -1.31 16.43 -20.40
N ARG A 323 -2.05 15.66 -19.60
CA ARG A 323 -3.30 16.11 -18.97
C ARG A 323 -3.07 17.28 -18.02
N LEU A 324 -2.05 17.20 -17.18
CA LEU A 324 -1.68 18.30 -16.29
C LEU A 324 -1.32 19.57 -17.07
N CYS A 325 -0.64 19.44 -18.21
CA CYS A 325 -0.36 20.55 -19.13
C CYS A 325 -1.60 21.05 -19.89
N ALA A 326 -2.60 20.19 -20.12
CA ALA A 326 -3.84 20.58 -20.78
C ALA A 326 -4.66 21.54 -19.90
N VAL A 327 -4.59 21.45 -18.57
CA VAL A 327 -5.32 22.35 -17.65
C VAL A 327 -4.99 23.84 -17.89
N PRO A 328 -3.73 24.30 -17.83
CA PRO A 328 -3.40 25.69 -18.17
C PRO A 328 -3.68 26.00 -19.65
N GLY A 329 -3.59 25.02 -20.55
CA GLY A 329 -3.96 25.18 -21.96
C GLY A 329 -5.45 25.49 -22.16
N ILE A 330 -6.34 24.82 -21.42
CA ILE A 330 -7.79 25.07 -21.42
C ILE A 330 -8.08 26.47 -20.89
N VAL A 331 -7.42 26.88 -19.81
CA VAL A 331 -7.54 28.24 -19.25
C VAL A 331 -7.07 29.28 -20.27
N ALA A 332 -5.93 29.05 -20.92
CA ALA A 332 -5.42 29.96 -21.94
C ALA A 332 -6.36 30.03 -23.16
N ALA A 333 -6.87 28.90 -23.65
CA ALA A 333 -7.85 28.85 -24.74
C ALA A 333 -9.17 29.53 -24.37
N TRP A 334 -9.56 29.45 -23.11
CA TRP A 334 -10.75 30.11 -22.58
C TRP A 334 -10.62 31.63 -22.59
N TYR A 335 -9.51 32.17 -22.08
CA TYR A 335 -9.26 33.62 -22.08
C TYR A 335 -8.77 34.17 -23.44
N TRP A 336 -8.31 33.30 -24.33
CA TRP A 336 -8.04 33.59 -25.74
C TRP A 336 -9.24 33.15 -26.58
N PRO A 337 -10.41 33.80 -26.43
CA PRO A 337 -11.78 33.28 -26.62
C PRO A 337 -11.95 32.26 -27.75
N ASN A 338 -11.47 31.04 -27.52
CA ASN A 338 -11.44 29.95 -28.48
C ASN A 338 -12.07 28.72 -27.81
N PRO A 339 -13.41 28.72 -27.70
CA PRO A 339 -14.14 27.65 -27.04
C PRO A 339 -13.97 26.30 -27.74
N ALA A 340 -13.73 26.30 -29.06
CA ALA A 340 -13.42 25.08 -29.82
C ALA A 340 -12.09 24.45 -29.38
N LEU A 341 -11.04 25.26 -29.17
CA LEU A 341 -9.77 24.80 -28.65
C LEU A 341 -9.89 24.29 -27.20
N ALA A 342 -10.63 25.00 -26.35
CA ALA A 342 -10.89 24.55 -24.98
C ALA A 342 -11.65 23.20 -24.94
N ALA A 343 -12.68 23.05 -25.78
CA ALA A 343 -13.45 21.81 -25.92
C ALA A 343 -12.59 20.66 -26.48
N GLY A 344 -11.70 20.94 -27.42
CA GLY A 344 -10.78 19.97 -27.99
C GLY A 344 -9.72 19.49 -26.98
N LEU A 345 -9.12 20.42 -26.24
CA LEU A 345 -8.13 20.10 -25.20
C LEU A 345 -8.76 19.29 -24.05
N PHE A 346 -9.94 19.69 -23.57
CA PHE A 346 -10.67 18.96 -22.53
C PHE A 346 -11.08 17.56 -23.01
N GLY A 347 -11.60 17.44 -24.23
CA GLY A 347 -12.02 16.15 -24.79
C GLY A 347 -10.85 15.19 -25.02
N ALA A 348 -9.74 15.70 -25.56
CA ALA A 348 -8.52 14.91 -25.70
C ALA A 348 -8.02 14.43 -24.32
N ALA A 349 -7.96 15.32 -23.34
CA ALA A 349 -7.56 14.99 -21.97
C ALA A 349 -8.45 13.90 -21.33
N ALA A 350 -9.78 14.02 -21.47
CA ALA A 350 -10.74 13.06 -20.94
C ALA A 350 -10.68 11.69 -21.65
N ILE A 351 -10.43 11.66 -22.97
CA ILE A 351 -10.27 10.40 -23.71
C ILE A 351 -8.94 9.73 -23.35
N THR A 352 -7.87 10.51 -23.18
CA THR A 352 -6.55 9.97 -22.81
C THR A 352 -6.54 9.31 -21.43
N ASP A 353 -7.44 9.67 -20.52
CA ASP A 353 -7.63 9.00 -19.20
C ASP A 353 -8.15 7.58 -19.31
N TRP A 354 -9.07 7.37 -20.24
CA TRP A 354 -9.48 5.99 -20.49
C TRP A 354 -8.35 5.20 -21.15
N PHE A 355 -7.55 5.87 -22.00
CA PHE A 355 -6.48 5.27 -22.79
C PHE A 355 -5.24 4.96 -21.96
N ASP A 356 -4.79 5.82 -21.05
CA ASP A 356 -3.63 5.58 -20.19
C ASP A 356 -3.91 4.46 -19.18
N GLY A 357 -5.09 4.40 -18.58
CA GLY A 357 -5.50 3.30 -17.71
C GLY A 357 -5.56 1.99 -18.50
N TYR A 358 -6.04 2.04 -19.74
CA TYR A 358 -6.03 0.88 -20.64
C TYR A 358 -4.62 0.46 -21.04
N LEU A 359 -3.74 1.39 -21.40
CA LEU A 359 -2.36 1.14 -21.83
C LEU A 359 -1.46 0.70 -20.66
N ALA A 360 -1.60 1.31 -19.48
CA ALA A 360 -0.91 0.91 -18.26
C ALA A 360 -1.26 -0.54 -17.90
N ARG A 361 -2.54 -0.92 -17.99
CA ARG A 361 -3.01 -2.32 -17.80
C ARG A 361 -2.54 -3.25 -18.92
N ARG A 362 -2.47 -2.77 -20.16
CA ARG A 362 -2.10 -3.59 -21.34
C ARG A 362 -0.59 -3.80 -21.48
N TRP A 363 0.22 -2.86 -21.01
CA TRP A 363 1.69 -2.87 -21.11
C TRP A 363 2.40 -3.10 -19.77
N ASN A 364 1.65 -3.29 -18.68
CA ASN A 364 2.19 -3.49 -17.34
C ASN A 364 3.14 -2.35 -16.89
N GLN A 365 2.80 -1.10 -17.25
CA GLN A 365 3.58 0.11 -16.98
C GLN A 365 2.92 0.98 -15.89
N GLN A 366 2.55 0.37 -14.76
CA GLN A 366 2.04 1.10 -13.61
C GLN A 366 3.21 1.57 -12.75
N THR A 367 3.24 2.85 -12.40
CA THR A 367 4.32 3.45 -11.59
C THR A 367 3.75 4.13 -10.36
N SER A 368 4.59 4.25 -9.32
CA SER A 368 4.26 4.99 -8.09
C SER A 368 3.90 6.46 -8.36
N LEU A 369 4.62 7.10 -9.28
CA LEU A 369 4.36 8.46 -9.74
C LEU A 369 3.02 8.57 -10.47
N GLY A 370 2.70 7.64 -11.38
CA GLY A 370 1.42 7.62 -12.09
C GLY A 370 0.23 7.47 -11.13
N ALA A 371 0.33 6.57 -10.15
CA ALA A 371 -0.73 6.36 -9.16
C ALA A 371 -1.03 7.61 -8.28
N LEU A 372 -0.05 8.50 -8.12
CA LEU A 372 -0.24 9.80 -7.46
C LEU A 372 -0.76 10.87 -8.43
N LEU A 373 -0.22 10.92 -9.65
CA LEU A 373 -0.53 11.95 -10.63
C LEU A 373 -1.93 11.77 -11.24
N ASP A 374 -2.42 10.53 -11.42
CA ASP A 374 -3.72 10.28 -12.08
C ASP A 374 -4.89 10.89 -11.28
N PRO A 375 -5.06 10.62 -9.95
CA PRO A 375 -6.15 11.22 -9.19
C PRO A 375 -6.01 12.74 -9.01
N LEU A 376 -4.78 13.26 -9.09
CA LEU A 376 -4.50 14.70 -9.03
C LEU A 376 -4.90 15.40 -10.34
N ALA A 377 -4.48 14.85 -11.48
CA ALA A 377 -4.76 15.40 -12.80
C ALA A 377 -6.25 15.43 -13.09
N ASP A 378 -7.00 14.39 -12.71
CA ASP A 378 -8.45 14.33 -12.87
C ASP A 378 -9.17 15.44 -12.11
N LYS A 379 -8.83 15.61 -10.82
CA LYS A 379 -9.43 16.66 -9.97
C LYS A 379 -9.10 18.04 -10.50
N LEU A 380 -7.87 18.29 -10.93
CA LEU A 380 -7.46 19.58 -11.46
C LEU A 380 -8.17 19.90 -12.77
N LEU A 381 -8.26 18.94 -13.70
CA LEU A 381 -8.95 19.12 -14.97
C LEU A 381 -10.42 19.47 -14.77
N VAL A 382 -11.10 18.68 -13.94
CA VAL A 382 -12.53 18.83 -13.66
C VAL A 382 -12.84 20.09 -12.85
N SER A 383 -12.08 20.35 -11.78
CA SER A 383 -12.30 21.51 -10.91
C SER A 383 -12.05 22.82 -11.65
N THR A 384 -10.98 22.89 -12.45
CA THR A 384 -10.67 24.09 -13.24
C THR A 384 -11.77 24.37 -14.26
N THR A 385 -12.25 23.34 -14.96
CA THR A 385 -13.32 23.49 -15.95
C THR A 385 -14.65 23.92 -15.30
N LEU A 386 -14.96 23.42 -14.10
CA LEU A 386 -16.12 23.89 -13.32
C LEU A 386 -16.01 25.37 -12.95
N VAL A 387 -14.82 25.86 -12.59
CA VAL A 387 -14.60 27.28 -12.29
C VAL A 387 -14.86 28.15 -13.53
N LEU A 388 -14.30 27.77 -14.69
CA LEU A 388 -14.53 28.49 -15.96
C LEU A 388 -16.02 28.52 -16.35
N LEU A 389 -16.70 27.40 -16.13
CA LEU A 389 -18.14 27.28 -16.35
C LEU A 389 -18.95 28.23 -15.44
N VAL A 390 -18.59 28.33 -14.16
CA VAL A 390 -19.24 29.25 -13.21
C VAL A 390 -18.98 30.71 -13.58
N GLU A 391 -17.79 31.03 -14.05
CA GLU A 391 -17.45 32.36 -14.57
C GLU A 391 -18.26 32.70 -15.83
N HIS A 392 -18.46 31.74 -16.75
CA HIS A 392 -19.22 31.95 -17.97
C HIS A 392 -20.71 32.22 -17.72
N ALA A 393 -21.32 31.29 -16.99
CA ALA A 393 -22.77 31.19 -16.86
C ALA A 393 -23.15 31.52 -15.43
N VAL A 394 -22.83 32.75 -15.01
CA VAL A 394 -23.09 33.32 -13.68
C VAL A 394 -24.58 33.25 -13.34
N SER A 395 -25.02 32.07 -12.92
CA SER A 395 -26.42 31.69 -12.78
C SER A 395 -26.54 30.61 -11.72
N PRO A 396 -27.59 30.63 -10.89
CA PRO A 396 -27.79 29.60 -9.87
C PRO A 396 -27.86 28.17 -10.45
N GLN A 397 -28.32 28.04 -11.69
CA GLN A 397 -28.44 26.75 -12.38
C GLN A 397 -27.09 26.08 -12.65
N VAL A 398 -26.00 26.84 -12.67
CA VAL A 398 -24.64 26.36 -12.93
C VAL A 398 -23.79 26.44 -11.66
N THR A 399 -23.86 27.56 -10.93
CA THR A 399 -23.06 27.81 -9.74
C THR A 399 -23.37 26.82 -8.61
N VAL A 400 -24.65 26.53 -8.35
CA VAL A 400 -25.06 25.62 -7.27
C VAL A 400 -24.54 24.19 -7.48
N PRO A 401 -24.80 23.51 -8.62
CA PRO A 401 -24.30 22.15 -8.80
C PRO A 401 -22.77 22.10 -8.90
N ALA A 402 -22.11 23.10 -9.50
CA ALA A 402 -20.64 23.17 -9.51
C ALA A 402 -20.04 23.28 -8.10
N ALA A 403 -20.60 24.15 -7.24
CA ALA A 403 -20.15 24.30 -5.86
C ALA A 403 -20.35 23.01 -5.05
N LEU A 404 -21.48 22.31 -5.22
CA LEU A 404 -21.75 21.03 -4.55
C LEU A 404 -20.74 19.95 -4.96
N ILE A 405 -20.41 19.91 -6.25
CA ILE A 405 -19.42 18.97 -6.79
C ILE A 405 -18.03 19.27 -6.21
N LEU A 406 -17.57 20.52 -6.29
CA LEU A 406 -16.27 20.95 -5.77
C LEU A 406 -16.14 20.71 -4.26
N ALA A 407 -17.14 21.13 -3.47
CA ALA A 407 -17.15 20.96 -2.03
C ALA A 407 -17.04 19.49 -1.63
N ARG A 408 -17.72 18.59 -2.37
CA ARG A 408 -17.62 17.15 -2.12
C ARG A 408 -16.27 16.60 -2.56
N GLU A 409 -15.76 16.96 -3.73
CA GLU A 409 -14.48 16.44 -4.23
C GLU A 409 -13.32 16.75 -3.29
N LEU A 410 -13.29 17.97 -2.75
CA LEU A 410 -12.34 18.38 -1.72
C LEU A 410 -12.68 17.71 -0.38
N GLY A 411 -13.92 17.82 0.08
CA GLY A 411 -14.36 17.34 1.38
C GLY A 411 -14.20 15.83 1.58
N VAL A 412 -14.59 15.01 0.61
CA VAL A 412 -14.42 13.54 0.69
C VAL A 412 -12.95 13.14 0.59
N SER A 413 -12.13 13.87 -0.16
CA SER A 413 -10.69 13.59 -0.23
C SER A 413 -10.01 13.84 1.12
N SER A 414 -10.27 15.01 1.72
CA SER A 414 -9.73 15.37 3.04
C SER A 414 -10.31 14.49 4.15
N LEU A 415 -11.60 14.16 4.07
CA LEU A 415 -12.26 13.31 5.07
C LEU A 415 -11.77 11.85 4.97
N ARG A 416 -11.48 11.37 3.75
CA ARG A 416 -10.86 10.05 3.54
C ARG A 416 -9.46 10.00 4.14
N GLU A 417 -8.64 11.01 3.88
CA GLU A 417 -7.30 11.14 4.44
C GLU A 417 -7.33 11.23 5.97
N TRP A 418 -8.22 12.07 6.52
CA TRP A 418 -8.44 12.17 7.96
C TRP A 418 -8.93 10.86 8.58
N ALA A 419 -9.88 10.18 7.94
CA ALA A 419 -10.43 8.90 8.41
C ALA A 419 -9.40 7.77 8.33
N GLN A 420 -8.55 7.75 7.30
CA GLN A 420 -7.43 6.81 7.20
C GLN A 420 -6.43 7.02 8.36
N HIS A 421 -6.19 8.26 8.76
CA HIS A 421 -5.27 8.58 9.86
C HIS A 421 -5.87 8.37 11.26
N HIS A 422 -7.15 8.73 11.48
CA HIS A 422 -7.76 8.76 12.83
C HIS A 422 -8.73 7.63 13.12
N ARG A 423 -9.31 6.98 12.10
CA ARG A 423 -10.29 5.88 12.24
C ARG A 423 -10.05 4.75 11.21
N PRO A 424 -8.88 4.08 11.25
CA PRO A 424 -8.51 3.06 10.26
C PRO A 424 -9.46 1.86 10.22
N LYS A 425 -10.20 1.57 11.31
CA LYS A 425 -11.22 0.49 11.39
C LYS A 425 -12.51 0.80 10.60
N GLU A 426 -12.82 2.08 10.34
CA GLU A 426 -14.07 2.52 9.66
C GLU A 426 -13.81 2.94 8.20
N ALA A 427 -12.59 3.39 7.87
CA ALA A 427 -12.21 3.83 6.52
C ALA A 427 -12.36 2.74 5.44
N GLY A 428 -12.29 1.45 5.82
CA GLY A 428 -12.47 0.30 4.92
C GLY A 428 -13.92 -0.07 4.62
N ARG A 429 -14.92 0.52 5.30
CA ARG A 429 -16.33 0.11 5.18
C ARG A 429 -17.11 0.79 4.05
N VAL A 430 -16.53 1.76 3.35
CA VAL A 430 -17.26 2.45 2.27
C VAL A 430 -16.95 1.80 0.93
N SER A 431 -17.72 0.76 0.61
CA SER A 431 -17.66 0.07 -0.67
C SER A 431 -17.85 1.06 -1.83
N VAL A 432 -17.08 0.86 -2.91
CA VAL A 432 -17.21 1.65 -4.14
C VAL A 432 -18.50 1.23 -4.82
N ALA A 433 -19.56 1.90 -4.41
CA ALA A 433 -20.87 1.68 -4.97
C ALA A 433 -20.91 2.21 -6.42
N TRP A 434 -21.62 1.52 -7.30
CA TRP A 434 -21.70 1.76 -8.77
C TRP A 434 -21.96 3.24 -9.13
N HIS A 435 -22.62 3.96 -8.22
CA HIS A 435 -22.87 5.41 -8.23
C HIS A 435 -21.60 6.27 -8.42
N GLY A 436 -20.44 5.82 -7.94
CA GLY A 436 -19.17 6.55 -8.04
C GLY A 436 -18.59 6.61 -9.46
N LYS A 437 -18.80 5.57 -10.27
CA LYS A 437 -18.42 5.56 -11.70
C LYS A 437 -19.42 6.34 -12.54
N ALA A 438 -20.71 6.19 -12.24
CA ALA A 438 -21.80 6.90 -12.92
C ALA A 438 -21.69 8.42 -12.75
N LYS A 439 -21.41 8.93 -11.54
CA LYS A 439 -21.24 10.38 -11.32
C LYS A 439 -20.09 10.96 -12.13
N ALA A 440 -18.94 10.27 -12.18
CA ALA A 440 -17.74 10.76 -12.86
C ALA A 440 -17.97 10.82 -14.37
N ALA A 441 -18.60 9.78 -14.94
CA ALA A 441 -18.99 9.77 -16.34
C ALA A 441 -19.96 10.91 -16.67
N LEU A 442 -21.01 11.11 -15.86
CA LEU A 442 -21.98 12.19 -16.05
C LEU A 442 -21.33 13.57 -15.98
N GLN A 443 -20.38 13.76 -15.07
CA GLN A 443 -19.66 15.01 -14.89
C GLN A 443 -18.75 15.33 -16.08
N LEU A 444 -17.98 14.36 -16.57
CA LEU A 444 -17.16 14.54 -17.77
C LEU A 444 -18.02 14.83 -19.02
N VAL A 445 -19.13 14.11 -19.19
CA VAL A 445 -20.06 14.33 -20.31
C VAL A 445 -20.74 15.70 -20.20
N ALA A 446 -21.13 16.14 -18.99
CA ALA A 446 -21.71 17.46 -18.76
C ALA A 446 -20.72 18.56 -19.17
N LEU A 447 -19.48 18.51 -18.67
CA LEU A 447 -18.44 19.49 -18.95
C LEU A 447 -18.05 19.52 -20.44
N GLN A 448 -17.87 18.35 -21.06
CA GLN A 448 -17.60 18.28 -22.50
C GLN A 448 -18.75 18.86 -23.32
N SER A 449 -19.99 18.50 -23.01
CA SER A 449 -21.18 18.97 -23.74
C SER A 449 -21.35 20.49 -23.61
N PHE A 450 -21.03 21.04 -22.45
CA PHE A 450 -21.04 22.48 -22.22
C PHE A 450 -19.99 23.20 -23.09
N LEU A 451 -18.73 22.75 -23.05
CA LEU A 451 -17.66 23.35 -23.85
C LEU A 451 -17.94 23.27 -25.35
N VAL A 452 -18.50 22.14 -25.82
CA VAL A 452 -18.94 21.98 -27.21
C VAL A 452 -20.12 22.89 -27.55
N ALA A 453 -21.08 23.08 -26.64
CA ALA A 453 -22.18 24.01 -26.84
C ALA A 453 -21.68 25.44 -27.10
N LEU A 454 -20.70 25.88 -26.30
CA LEU A 454 -20.07 27.20 -26.47
C LEU A 454 -19.24 27.29 -27.75
N ALA A 455 -18.56 26.21 -28.15
CA ALA A 455 -17.83 26.17 -29.42
C ALA A 455 -18.77 26.33 -30.61
N VAL A 456 -19.88 25.58 -30.63
CA VAL A 456 -20.90 25.64 -31.68
C VAL A 456 -21.58 27.01 -31.75
N GLN A 457 -21.76 27.68 -30.61
CA GLN A 457 -22.34 29.02 -30.52
C GLN A 457 -21.33 30.14 -30.88
N GLY A 458 -20.03 29.93 -30.64
CA GLY A 458 -18.96 30.89 -30.91
C GLY A 458 -18.48 30.96 -32.37
N GLU A 459 -18.69 29.91 -33.18
CA GLU A 459 -18.28 29.85 -34.59
C GLU A 459 -19.24 30.57 -35.58
N GLY A 460 -20.01 31.56 -35.09
CA GLY A 460 -20.93 32.36 -35.92
C GLY A 460 -20.22 33.52 -36.62
N GLY A 461 -19.43 33.24 -37.66
CA GLY A 461 -19.02 34.28 -38.62
C GLY A 461 -20.21 34.79 -39.45
N GLU A 462 -20.18 36.08 -39.81
CA GLU A 462 -21.26 36.85 -40.46
C GLU A 462 -21.75 36.30 -41.83
N ASP A 463 -21.16 35.22 -42.35
CA ASP A 463 -21.44 34.65 -43.68
C ASP A 463 -22.11 33.26 -43.67
N ALA A 464 -22.75 32.85 -42.57
CA ALA A 464 -23.47 31.57 -42.51
C ALA A 464 -24.86 31.66 -43.18
N GLU A 465 -25.13 30.79 -44.17
CA GLU A 465 -26.47 30.53 -44.72
C GLU A 465 -27.51 30.48 -43.59
N GLN A 466 -28.57 31.28 -43.73
CA GLN A 466 -29.57 31.57 -42.71
C GLN A 466 -30.21 30.30 -42.10
N GLU A 467 -30.33 29.23 -42.90
CA GLU A 467 -30.85 27.92 -42.47
C GLU A 467 -29.81 27.08 -41.69
N SER A 468 -28.53 27.18 -42.04
CA SER A 468 -27.41 26.51 -41.37
C SER A 468 -27.12 27.15 -40.00
N GLY A 469 -27.19 28.48 -39.93
CA GLY A 469 -27.05 29.25 -38.68
C GLY A 469 -28.14 28.91 -37.65
N GLN A 470 -29.40 28.78 -38.07
CA GLN A 470 -30.50 28.38 -37.18
C GLN A 470 -30.31 26.97 -36.62
N ARG A 471 -29.85 26.01 -37.43
CA ARG A 471 -29.57 24.64 -36.96
C ARG A 471 -28.42 24.58 -35.95
N LYS A 472 -27.33 25.32 -36.20
CA LYS A 472 -26.20 25.45 -35.25
C LYS A 472 -26.66 26.06 -33.92
N GLN A 473 -27.47 27.11 -33.96
CA GLN A 473 -27.98 27.77 -32.78
C GLN A 473 -28.93 26.86 -31.96
N ALA A 474 -29.81 26.12 -32.64
CA ALA A 474 -30.69 25.13 -32.00
C ALA A 474 -29.88 23.99 -31.35
N LEU A 475 -28.85 23.48 -32.05
CA LEU A 475 -27.95 22.46 -31.52
C LEU A 475 -27.18 22.94 -30.29
N GLY A 476 -26.56 24.12 -30.37
CA GLY A 476 -25.83 24.72 -29.25
C GLY A 476 -26.72 24.93 -28.02
N THR A 477 -27.95 25.42 -28.22
CA THR A 477 -28.92 25.60 -27.12
C THR A 477 -29.35 24.27 -26.50
N THR A 478 -29.52 23.24 -27.33
CA THR A 478 -29.87 21.88 -26.86
C THR A 478 -28.73 21.27 -26.04
N LEU A 479 -27.48 21.38 -26.54
CA LEU A 479 -26.29 20.90 -25.84
C LEU A 479 -26.07 21.64 -24.52
N TYR A 480 -26.24 22.96 -24.51
CA TYR A 480 -26.16 23.77 -23.31
C TYR A 480 -27.19 23.31 -22.27
N THR A 481 -28.46 23.22 -22.66
CA THR A 481 -29.55 22.82 -21.76
C THR A 481 -29.33 21.39 -21.22
N GLY A 482 -28.95 20.46 -22.11
CA GLY A 482 -28.60 19.09 -21.73
C GLY A 482 -27.42 19.02 -20.77
N SER A 483 -26.39 19.85 -20.97
CA SER A 483 -25.21 19.91 -20.09
C SER A 483 -25.57 20.37 -18.68
N VAL A 484 -26.47 21.36 -18.54
CA VAL A 484 -26.97 21.81 -17.24
C VAL A 484 -27.76 20.71 -16.53
N VAL A 485 -28.62 19.99 -17.24
CA VAL A 485 -29.36 18.84 -16.68
C VAL A 485 -28.40 17.75 -16.19
N LEU A 486 -27.40 17.40 -17.00
CA LEU A 486 -26.39 16.41 -16.63
C LEU A 486 -25.56 16.86 -15.43
N LEU A 487 -25.25 18.15 -15.33
CA LEU A 487 -24.53 18.73 -14.20
C LEU A 487 -25.34 18.61 -12.89
N TRP A 488 -26.65 18.84 -12.94
CA TRP A 488 -27.55 18.63 -11.80
C TRP A 488 -27.66 17.15 -11.40
N LEU A 489 -27.74 16.24 -12.38
CA LEU A 489 -27.71 14.79 -12.11
C LEU A 489 -26.39 14.37 -11.45
N ALA A 490 -25.26 14.87 -11.96
CA ALA A 490 -23.95 14.64 -11.39
C ALA A 490 -23.84 15.19 -9.96
N ALA A 491 -24.35 16.41 -9.71
CA ALA A 491 -24.40 16.99 -8.37
C ALA A 491 -25.29 16.19 -7.40
N GLY A 492 -26.47 15.73 -7.84
CA GLY A 492 -27.35 14.88 -7.04
C GLY A 492 -26.71 13.55 -6.64
N LEU A 493 -26.05 12.88 -7.59
CA LEU A 493 -25.26 11.66 -7.30
C LEU A 493 -24.06 11.96 -6.40
N THR A 494 -23.46 13.14 -6.55
CA THR A 494 -22.32 13.56 -5.74
C THR A 494 -22.72 13.78 -4.29
N VAL A 495 -23.82 14.48 -4.03
CA VAL A 495 -24.37 14.71 -2.68
C VAL A 495 -24.82 13.40 -2.04
N THR A 496 -25.55 12.55 -2.76
CA THR A 496 -25.99 11.24 -2.23
C THR A 496 -24.80 10.35 -1.88
N SER A 497 -23.76 10.31 -2.73
CA SER A 497 -22.52 9.59 -2.42
C SER A 497 -21.78 10.18 -1.20
N GLY A 498 -21.78 11.51 -1.06
CA GLY A 498 -21.14 12.19 0.08
C GLY A 498 -21.87 11.90 1.40
N LEU A 499 -23.20 11.88 1.38
CA LEU A 499 -24.03 11.53 2.54
C LEU A 499 -23.89 10.06 2.91
N GLN A 500 -23.80 9.15 1.93
CA GLN A 500 -23.48 7.74 2.19
C GLN A 500 -22.11 7.60 2.85
N TYR A 501 -21.11 8.31 2.35
CA TYR A 501 -19.77 8.34 2.92
C TYR A 501 -19.79 8.85 4.38
N ALA A 502 -20.46 9.98 4.64
CA ALA A 502 -20.60 10.54 5.98
C ALA A 502 -21.40 9.65 6.95
N ARG A 503 -22.44 8.95 6.46
CA ARG A 503 -23.21 7.99 7.28
C ARG A 503 -22.42 6.74 7.62
N ALA A 504 -21.54 6.28 6.73
CA ALA A 504 -20.67 5.15 6.98
C ALA A 504 -19.55 5.46 8.00
N MET A 505 -19.35 6.75 8.35
CA MET A 505 -18.41 7.21 9.37
C MET A 505 -19.09 7.70 10.67
N ARG A 506 -20.41 7.57 10.77
CA ARG A 506 -21.14 7.68 12.04
C ARG A 506 -21.16 6.33 12.72
#